data_AF-A0A9W7F2F6-F1
#
_entry.id   AF-A0A9W7F2F6-F1
#
_cell.length_a   1.000
_cell.length_b   1.000
_cell.length_c   1.000
_cell.angle_alpha   90.00
_cell.angle_beta   90.00
_cell.angle_gamma   90.00
#
_symmetry.space_group_name_H-M   'P 1'
#
loop_
_entity.id
_entity.type
_entity.pdbx_description
1 polymer ?
#
loop_
_entity_poly.entity_id
_entity_poly.type
_entity_poly.pdbx_seq_one_letter_code
_entity_poly.pdbx_strand_id
1 'polypeptide(L)'
;MGCINTKPKSVLETIKDNYDKQDHDEGTGNPAMDLSPISMEGGDQASTPTREKSTSITEYISDRIRGLSSPPAPAPAAEVYFTPPFLFVGRRFKKHHRNTLGRMLSSQGRVLKLTKEGALAWYKTTSLTGIPDATESSEKEDGIIEVSSIRRIDRGYKTAVFAATGVEGTSNLAFSIITSERTLDLEAESEQVRDEWCEALEKHLKHGLNMVDIELGGDTAAAVLSPEEKMAKKQEERKKAYNAHSAEREKLRRARTSSQQRASTYTK
;
A
#
# COMPACT_ATOMS: atom_id res chain seq x y z
N MET A 1 26.21 -33.22 51.76
CA MET A 1 25.71 -33.19 50.36
C MET A 1 24.62 -32.13 50.29
N GLY A 2 24.89 -30.96 49.71
CA GLY A 2 23.95 -29.85 49.64
C GLY A 2 23.38 -29.72 48.24
N CYS A 3 22.07 -29.92 48.08
CA CYS A 3 21.36 -29.71 46.82
C CYS A 3 21.00 -28.23 46.69
N ILE A 4 21.62 -27.55 45.73
CA ILE A 4 21.35 -26.15 45.40
C ILE A 4 20.16 -26.13 44.44
N ASN A 5 19.07 -25.49 44.86
CA ASN A 5 17.81 -25.45 44.15
C ASN A 5 17.73 -24.11 43.39
N THR A 6 18.16 -24.07 42.13
CA THR A 6 18.06 -22.87 41.29
C THR A 6 16.80 -22.93 40.44
N LYS A 7 15.83 -22.06 40.74
CA LYS A 7 14.66 -21.84 39.89
C LYS A 7 15.09 -21.13 38.59
N PRO A 8 14.53 -21.49 37.42
CA PRO A 8 14.80 -20.79 36.18
C PRO A 8 14.15 -19.40 36.20
N LYS A 9 14.96 -18.35 36.01
CA LYS A 9 14.49 -16.98 35.81
C LYS A 9 13.77 -16.86 34.46
N SER A 10 12.68 -16.11 34.44
CA SER A 10 11.86 -15.92 33.23
C SER A 10 12.59 -15.07 32.19
N VAL A 11 12.43 -15.41 30.92
CA VAL A 11 13.03 -14.75 29.74
C VAL A 11 12.70 -13.25 29.64
N LEU A 12 11.68 -12.78 30.36
CA LEU A 12 11.25 -11.37 30.34
C LEU A 12 12.09 -10.44 31.21
N GLU A 13 12.93 -10.95 32.13
CA GLU A 13 13.83 -10.09 32.93
C GLU A 13 15.16 -9.77 32.22
N THR A 14 15.56 -10.53 31.20
CA THR A 14 16.86 -10.34 30.53
C THR A 14 16.90 -9.14 29.56
N ILE A 15 15.75 -8.53 29.23
CA ILE A 15 15.68 -7.45 28.22
C ILE A 15 15.83 -6.05 28.84
N LYS A 16 15.75 -5.90 30.17
CA LYS A 16 15.82 -4.58 30.82
C LYS A 16 17.24 -4.04 31.07
N ASP A 17 18.27 -4.86 30.97
CA ASP A 17 19.63 -4.45 31.38
C ASP A 17 20.52 -3.91 30.24
N ASN A 18 19.99 -3.75 29.02
CA ASN A 18 20.79 -3.31 27.85
C ASN A 18 20.55 -1.88 27.36
N TYR A 19 19.73 -1.07 28.06
CA TYR A 19 19.38 0.28 27.58
C TYR A 19 20.00 1.45 28.37
N ASP A 20 20.90 1.19 29.32
CA ASP A 20 21.40 2.23 30.25
C ASP A 20 22.89 2.60 30.10
N LYS A 21 23.51 2.33 28.94
CA LYS A 21 24.88 2.78 28.67
C LYS A 21 25.08 3.23 27.23
N GLN A 22 24.78 4.49 26.95
CA GLN A 22 25.39 5.23 25.85
C GLN A 22 25.21 6.73 26.04
N ASP A 23 25.93 7.27 27.02
CA ASP A 23 26.25 8.69 27.11
C ASP A 23 27.72 8.91 26.75
N HIS A 24 27.96 10.04 26.08
CA HIS A 24 29.24 10.68 25.75
C HIS A 24 30.05 10.14 24.57
N ASP A 25 29.86 10.75 23.40
CA ASP A 25 31.00 11.20 22.61
C ASP A 25 30.69 12.55 21.93
N GLU A 26 31.31 13.62 22.45
CA GLU A 26 31.28 14.96 21.87
C GLU A 26 32.38 15.07 20.81
N GLY A 27 32.04 14.75 19.57
CA GLY A 27 32.91 14.93 18.41
C GLY A 27 32.71 16.29 17.74
N THR A 28 33.43 17.31 18.20
CA THR A 28 33.59 18.59 17.51
C THR A 28 34.37 18.41 16.21
N GLY A 29 33.81 18.83 15.07
CA GLY A 29 34.55 18.88 13.82
C GLY A 29 33.73 19.35 12.61
N ASN A 30 33.45 20.65 12.54
CA ASN A 30 33.00 21.28 11.29
C ASN A 30 34.24 21.71 10.47
N PRO A 31 34.53 21.11 9.31
CA PRO A 31 35.43 21.72 8.34
C PRO A 31 34.68 22.81 7.56
N ALA A 32 35.23 24.02 7.60
CA ALA A 32 34.79 25.13 6.77
C ALA A 32 34.96 24.76 5.28
N MET A 33 33.86 24.74 4.54
CA MET A 33 33.86 24.55 3.09
C MET A 33 34.02 25.92 2.42
N ASP A 34 35.13 26.04 1.70
CA ASP A 34 35.56 27.13 0.85
C ASP A 34 34.53 27.42 -0.26
N LEU A 35 34.07 28.67 -0.33
CA LEU A 35 33.16 29.16 -1.37
C LEU A 35 33.96 29.89 -2.44
N SER A 36 34.45 29.16 -3.43
CA SER A 36 35.03 29.75 -4.63
C SER A 36 33.91 30.34 -5.53
N PRO A 37 34.07 31.56 -6.08
CA PRO A 37 33.06 32.17 -6.94
C PRO A 37 33.02 31.53 -8.34
N ILE A 38 31.81 31.21 -8.81
CA ILE A 38 31.55 30.74 -10.18
C ILE A 38 31.50 31.96 -11.11
N SER A 39 32.45 32.03 -12.05
CA SER A 39 32.49 33.00 -13.12
C SER A 39 31.30 32.84 -14.07
N MET A 40 30.57 33.94 -14.31
CA MET A 40 29.61 34.07 -15.41
C MET A 40 30.34 34.47 -16.69
N GLU A 41 30.39 33.58 -17.68
CA GLU A 41 30.66 33.96 -19.06
C GLU A 41 29.33 34.16 -19.81
N GLY A 42 29.13 35.38 -20.29
CA GLY A 42 28.03 35.78 -21.15
C GLY A 42 28.23 35.30 -22.59
N GLY A 43 27.10 35.07 -23.26
CA GLY A 43 27.05 34.72 -24.67
C GLY A 43 25.72 35.16 -25.27
N ASP A 44 25.56 36.46 -25.48
CA ASP A 44 24.50 37.01 -26.33
C ASP A 44 24.81 36.67 -27.79
N GLN A 45 24.01 35.78 -28.39
CA GLN A 45 23.97 35.62 -29.84
C GLN A 45 22.60 36.06 -30.38
N ALA A 46 22.61 37.27 -30.94
CA ALA A 46 21.52 37.84 -31.71
C ALA A 46 21.25 36.99 -32.97
N SER A 47 20.04 36.44 -33.05
CA SER A 47 19.53 35.76 -34.24
C SER A 47 18.82 36.76 -35.14
N THR A 48 19.22 36.81 -36.41
CA THR A 48 18.74 37.71 -37.46
C THR A 48 17.33 37.35 -37.95
N PRO A 49 16.51 38.34 -38.37
CA PRO A 49 15.17 38.08 -38.92
C PRO A 49 15.25 37.60 -40.37
N THR A 50 14.68 36.43 -40.63
CA THR A 50 14.54 35.82 -41.96
C THR A 50 13.44 36.50 -42.78
N ARG A 51 13.83 36.89 -43.98
CA ARG A 51 13.07 37.57 -45.04
C ARG A 51 11.78 36.84 -45.42
N GLU A 52 10.65 37.50 -45.24
CA GLU A 52 9.32 37.07 -45.67
C GLU A 52 9.24 37.00 -47.21
N LYS A 53 8.76 35.87 -47.74
CA LYS A 53 8.38 35.72 -49.14
C LYS A 53 6.88 35.98 -49.26
N SER A 54 6.50 37.06 -49.94
CA SER A 54 5.12 37.39 -50.28
C SER A 54 4.55 36.34 -51.23
N THR A 55 3.72 35.45 -50.72
CA THR A 55 2.86 34.57 -51.52
C THR A 55 1.58 35.31 -51.93
N SER A 56 1.17 35.09 -53.18
CA SER A 56 0.03 35.76 -53.81
C SER A 56 -1.30 35.38 -53.16
N ILE A 57 -2.10 36.39 -52.80
CA ILE A 57 -3.41 36.28 -52.14
C ILE A 57 -4.41 35.40 -52.92
N THR A 58 -4.24 35.24 -54.23
CA THR A 58 -5.15 34.47 -55.09
C THR A 58 -4.96 32.95 -55.03
N GLU A 59 -3.79 32.44 -54.63
CA GLU A 59 -3.61 30.99 -54.38
C GLU A 59 -4.15 30.56 -53.01
N TYR A 60 -4.23 31.49 -52.05
CA TYR A 60 -4.68 31.20 -50.67
C TYR A 60 -6.18 30.85 -50.55
N ILE A 61 -7.01 31.31 -51.49
CA ILE A 61 -8.47 31.14 -51.39
C ILE A 61 -8.93 29.78 -51.95
N SER A 62 -8.21 29.23 -52.94
CA SER A 62 -8.60 27.97 -53.60
C SER A 62 -8.29 26.72 -52.76
N ASP A 63 -7.20 26.74 -51.97
CA ASP A 63 -6.85 25.63 -51.06
C ASP A 63 -7.72 25.62 -49.79
N ARG A 64 -8.33 26.76 -49.43
CA ARG A 64 -9.15 26.88 -48.21
C ARG A 64 -10.52 26.20 -48.34
N ILE A 65 -11.03 26.03 -49.55
CA ILE A 65 -12.36 25.42 -49.80
C ILE A 65 -12.24 23.90 -49.99
N ARG A 66 -11.09 23.39 -50.47
CA ARG A 66 -10.90 21.95 -50.73
C ARG A 66 -10.46 21.14 -49.48
N GLY A 67 -10.12 21.81 -48.38
CA GLY A 67 -9.69 21.19 -47.11
C GLY A 67 -10.76 20.99 -46.03
N LEU A 68 -12.03 21.31 -46.28
CA LEU A 68 -13.08 21.37 -45.24
C LEU A 68 -13.99 20.12 -45.13
N SER A 69 -13.63 18.99 -45.74
CA SER A 69 -14.50 17.80 -45.73
C SER A 69 -13.78 16.46 -45.52
N SER A 70 -12.72 16.46 -44.70
CA SER A 70 -12.36 15.21 -44.03
C SER A 70 -13.28 15.06 -42.81
N PRO A 71 -14.08 13.98 -42.70
CA PRO A 71 -14.81 13.72 -41.47
C PRO A 71 -13.81 13.74 -40.31
N PRO A 72 -14.14 14.36 -39.17
CA PRO A 72 -13.26 14.38 -38.01
C PRO A 72 -12.85 12.93 -37.74
N ALA A 73 -11.54 12.69 -37.66
CA ALA A 73 -11.02 11.37 -37.34
C ALA A 73 -11.80 10.85 -36.12
N PRO A 74 -12.32 9.61 -36.16
CA PRO A 74 -13.13 9.09 -35.08
C PRO A 74 -12.39 9.33 -33.78
N ALA A 75 -13.05 10.01 -32.83
CA ALA A 75 -12.47 10.27 -31.52
C ALA A 75 -11.91 8.93 -31.00
N PRO A 76 -10.62 8.88 -30.58
CA PRO A 76 -10.02 7.63 -30.15
C PRO A 76 -10.96 7.02 -29.11
N ALA A 77 -11.36 5.76 -29.33
CA ALA A 77 -12.30 5.07 -28.46
C ALA A 77 -11.85 5.29 -27.01
N ALA A 78 -12.71 5.89 -26.20
CA ALA A 78 -12.36 6.23 -24.83
C ALA A 78 -11.94 4.95 -24.12
N GLU A 79 -10.64 4.80 -23.84
CA GLU A 79 -10.12 3.66 -23.11
C GLU A 79 -10.75 3.69 -21.71
N VAL A 80 -11.63 2.74 -21.44
CA VAL A 80 -12.24 2.58 -20.12
C VAL A 80 -11.17 2.02 -19.20
N TYR A 81 -10.61 2.90 -18.35
CA TYR A 81 -9.62 2.51 -17.36
C TYR A 81 -10.32 1.85 -16.16
N PHE A 82 -9.98 0.59 -15.88
CA PHE A 82 -10.47 -0.12 -14.71
C PHE A 82 -9.52 0.09 -13.52
N THR A 83 -10.08 0.48 -12.38
CA THR A 83 -9.31 0.72 -11.16
C THR A 83 -8.77 -0.60 -10.62
N PRO A 84 -7.45 -0.75 -10.41
CA PRO A 84 -6.90 -1.99 -9.86
C PRO A 84 -7.47 -2.29 -8.46
N PRO A 85 -7.90 -3.54 -8.18
CA PRO A 85 -8.56 -3.88 -6.92
C PRO A 85 -7.66 -3.71 -5.69
N PHE A 86 -6.34 -3.79 -5.87
CA PHE A 86 -5.38 -3.62 -4.77
C PHE A 86 -5.40 -2.23 -4.15
N LEU A 87 -5.87 -1.20 -4.88
CA LEU A 87 -6.00 0.16 -4.34
C LEU A 87 -7.07 0.20 -3.24
N PHE A 88 -8.19 -0.53 -3.41
CA PHE A 88 -9.27 -0.60 -2.41
C PHE A 88 -8.90 -1.47 -1.20
N VAL A 89 -8.17 -2.56 -1.44
CA VAL A 89 -7.64 -3.41 -0.34
C VAL A 89 -6.62 -2.63 0.49
N GLY A 90 -5.85 -1.78 -0.18
CA GLY A 90 -4.79 -0.99 0.43
C GLY A 90 -3.48 -1.77 0.61
N ARG A 91 -2.41 -1.02 0.85
CA ARG A 91 -1.07 -1.58 1.10
C ARG A 91 -0.39 -0.84 2.23
N ARG A 92 0.57 -1.51 2.87
CA ARG A 92 1.38 -0.93 3.94
C ARG A 92 2.53 -0.12 3.36
N PHE A 93 2.68 1.08 3.88
CA PHE A 93 3.76 2.00 3.57
C PHE A 93 4.35 2.53 4.87
N LYS A 94 5.62 2.90 4.81
CA LYS A 94 6.26 3.66 5.86
C LYS A 94 6.10 5.14 5.55
N LYS A 95 5.37 5.87 6.42
CA LYS A 95 5.11 7.30 6.22
C LYS A 95 6.24 8.13 6.81
N HIS A 96 6.82 9.00 5.98
CA HIS A 96 7.81 9.99 6.40
C HIS A 96 7.12 11.32 6.70
N HIS A 97 7.59 12.01 7.73
CA HIS A 97 7.09 13.34 8.09
C HIS A 97 8.18 14.11 8.84
N ARG A 98 8.20 15.43 8.64
CA ARG A 98 9.10 16.31 9.37
C ARG A 98 8.41 16.78 10.65
N ASN A 99 8.98 16.44 11.80
CA ASN A 99 8.55 17.06 13.05
C ASN A 99 9.16 18.48 13.14
N THR A 100 8.54 19.37 13.92
CA THR A 100 9.01 20.76 14.15
C THR A 100 10.44 20.81 14.68
N LEU A 101 10.89 19.75 15.37
CA LEU A 101 12.23 19.63 15.94
C LEU A 101 13.25 18.96 14.99
N GLY A 102 12.87 18.63 13.76
CA GLY A 102 13.76 17.96 12.80
C GLY A 102 14.16 16.53 13.17
N ARG A 103 13.73 16.01 14.33
CA ARG A 103 13.97 14.63 14.74
C ARG A 103 13.08 13.68 13.96
N MET A 104 13.67 12.61 13.42
CA MET A 104 12.92 11.47 12.88
C MET A 104 12.06 10.89 14.00
N LEU A 105 10.74 11.02 13.88
CA LEU A 105 9.85 10.17 14.64
C LEU A 105 9.93 8.76 14.06
N SER A 106 9.83 7.76 14.93
CA SER A 106 9.85 6.35 14.54
C SER A 106 8.90 6.17 13.37
N SER A 107 9.43 5.65 12.28
CA SER A 107 8.70 5.61 11.03
C SER A 107 7.52 4.66 11.18
N GLN A 108 6.33 5.21 11.35
CA GLN A 108 5.16 4.42 11.65
C GLN A 108 4.59 3.84 10.35
N GLY A 109 4.26 2.55 10.40
CA GLY A 109 3.51 1.91 9.33
C GLY A 109 2.16 2.59 9.15
N ARG A 110 1.77 2.75 7.89
CA ARG A 110 0.44 3.22 7.48
C ARG A 110 -0.12 2.28 6.42
N VAL A 111 -1.38 1.93 6.54
CA VAL A 111 -2.10 1.31 5.42
C VAL A 111 -2.72 2.45 4.61
N LEU A 112 -2.38 2.54 3.33
CA LEU A 112 -2.98 3.48 2.38
C LEU A 112 -3.99 2.71 1.54
N LYS A 113 -5.21 3.25 1.37
CA LYS A 113 -6.27 2.66 0.54
C LYS A 113 -7.07 3.72 -0.19
N LEU A 114 -7.61 3.38 -1.35
CA LEU A 114 -8.58 4.18 -2.08
C LEU A 114 -9.99 3.87 -1.56
N THR A 115 -10.74 4.90 -1.20
CA THR A 115 -12.12 4.79 -0.75
C THR A 115 -13.08 4.71 -1.94
N LYS A 116 -14.34 4.35 -1.68
CA LYS A 116 -15.38 4.28 -2.72
C LYS A 116 -15.77 5.65 -3.27
N GLU A 117 -15.45 6.70 -2.52
CA GLU A 117 -15.68 8.09 -2.89
C GLU A 117 -14.52 8.65 -3.74
N GLY A 118 -13.52 7.84 -4.06
CA GLY A 118 -12.36 8.27 -4.85
C GLY A 118 -11.37 9.11 -4.06
N ALA A 119 -11.26 8.90 -2.75
CA ALA A 119 -10.25 9.54 -1.90
C ALA A 119 -9.20 8.52 -1.42
N LEU A 120 -7.96 8.96 -1.23
CA LEU A 120 -6.91 8.17 -0.59
C LEU A 120 -6.95 8.39 0.92
N ALA A 121 -7.31 7.36 1.67
CA ALA A 121 -7.30 7.37 3.13
C ALA A 121 -6.14 6.53 3.68
N TRP A 122 -5.56 6.96 4.81
CA TRP A 122 -4.55 6.16 5.51
C TRP A 122 -4.81 6.00 7.00
N TYR A 123 -4.36 4.86 7.52
CA TYR A 123 -4.66 4.37 8.86
C TYR A 123 -3.36 3.97 9.59
N LYS A 124 -3.30 4.25 10.90
CA LYS A 124 -2.19 3.83 11.77
C LYS A 124 -2.26 2.33 12.02
N THR A 125 -1.41 1.55 11.38
CA THR A 125 -1.31 0.13 11.73
C THR A 125 -0.22 -0.12 12.76
N THR A 126 -0.56 -0.84 13.83
CA THR A 126 0.41 -1.39 14.78
C THR A 126 0.93 -2.76 14.36
N SER A 127 0.32 -3.38 13.34
CA SER A 127 0.65 -4.72 12.91
C SER A 127 1.98 -4.78 12.16
N LEU A 128 2.95 -5.48 12.77
CA LEU A 128 4.25 -5.76 12.16
C LEU A 128 4.14 -6.80 11.04
N THR A 129 3.09 -7.63 11.02
CA THR A 129 3.01 -8.85 10.21
C THR A 129 2.57 -8.62 8.75
N GLY A 130 2.31 -7.38 8.34
CA GLY A 130 2.20 -7.00 6.92
C GLY A 130 0.91 -7.43 6.21
N ILE A 131 0.04 -8.19 6.86
CA ILE A 131 -1.28 -8.51 6.34
C ILE A 131 -2.29 -7.57 7.02
N PRO A 132 -2.92 -6.63 6.29
CA PRO A 132 -4.02 -5.86 6.85
C PRO A 132 -5.15 -6.84 7.16
N ASP A 133 -5.42 -7.07 8.44
CA ASP A 133 -6.57 -7.84 8.84
C ASP A 133 -7.80 -7.04 8.39
N ALA A 134 -8.65 -7.62 7.53
CA ALA A 134 -9.84 -6.96 7.00
C ALA A 134 -10.77 -6.44 8.14
N THR A 135 -10.57 -6.97 9.34
CA THR A 135 -11.28 -6.63 10.57
C THR A 135 -10.73 -5.41 11.33
N GLU A 136 -9.57 -4.84 10.98
CA GLU A 136 -9.02 -3.60 11.59
C GLU A 136 -9.74 -2.31 11.11
N SER A 137 -10.91 -2.44 10.49
CA SER A 137 -11.71 -1.35 9.92
C SER A 137 -12.34 -0.39 10.94
N SER A 138 -12.09 -0.56 12.26
CA SER A 138 -12.49 0.41 13.28
C SER A 138 -11.44 1.49 13.58
N GLU A 139 -10.26 1.43 12.96
CA GLU A 139 -9.23 2.42 13.18
C GLU A 139 -9.63 3.78 12.62
N LYS A 140 -9.57 4.80 13.49
CA LYS A 140 -9.81 6.20 13.13
C LYS A 140 -8.87 6.61 12.00
N GLU A 141 -9.43 7.17 10.94
CA GLU A 141 -8.68 7.70 9.81
C GLU A 141 -7.65 8.73 10.28
N ASP A 142 -6.40 8.50 9.91
CA ASP A 142 -5.28 9.37 10.27
C ASP A 142 -5.20 10.55 9.28
N GLY A 143 -5.74 10.37 8.06
CA GLY A 143 -5.95 11.43 7.08
C GLY A 143 -6.53 10.93 5.75
N ILE A 144 -7.08 11.86 4.97
CA ILE A 144 -7.74 11.62 3.67
C ILE A 144 -7.25 12.65 2.64
N ILE A 145 -6.92 12.22 1.43
CA ILE A 145 -6.58 13.09 0.29
C ILE A 145 -7.57 12.78 -0.83
N GLU A 146 -8.34 13.77 -1.29
CA GLU A 146 -9.13 13.60 -2.50
C GLU A 146 -8.21 13.38 -3.71
N VAL A 147 -8.49 12.37 -4.55
CA VAL A 147 -7.64 12.10 -5.72
C VAL A 147 -7.63 13.28 -6.70
N SER A 148 -8.74 14.01 -6.80
CA SER A 148 -8.86 15.26 -7.55
C SER A 148 -7.87 16.35 -7.11
N SER A 149 -7.43 16.34 -5.84
CA SER A 149 -6.49 17.32 -5.28
C SER A 149 -5.02 16.99 -5.58
N ILE A 150 -4.74 15.76 -6.06
CA ILE A 150 -3.39 15.32 -6.37
C ILE A 150 -2.92 16.00 -7.65
N ARG A 151 -1.81 16.72 -7.56
CA ARG A 151 -1.22 17.45 -8.68
C ARG A 151 -0.25 16.58 -9.48
N ARG A 152 0.57 15.82 -8.77
CA ARG A 152 1.54 14.88 -9.35
C ARG A 152 2.03 13.87 -8.33
N ILE A 153 2.71 12.85 -8.84
CA ILE A 153 3.35 11.80 -8.06
C ILE A 153 4.82 11.78 -8.44
N ASP A 154 5.68 11.82 -7.43
CA ASP A 154 7.13 11.89 -7.61
C ASP A 154 7.77 10.63 -7.03
N ARG A 155 8.43 9.83 -7.86
CA ARG A 155 9.22 8.66 -7.43
C ARG A 155 10.57 9.10 -6.86
N GLY A 156 11.04 8.44 -5.81
CA GLY A 156 12.31 8.69 -5.14
C GLY A 156 12.29 9.85 -4.13
N TYR A 157 13.49 10.25 -3.71
CA TYR A 157 13.72 11.29 -2.69
C TYR A 157 13.73 12.70 -3.27
N LYS A 158 12.58 13.14 -3.80
CA LYS A 158 12.47 14.47 -4.42
C LYS A 158 12.00 15.58 -3.49
N THR A 159 11.59 15.26 -2.27
CA THR A 159 11.01 16.22 -1.33
C THR A 159 11.98 16.56 -0.21
N ALA A 160 11.81 17.74 0.39
CA ALA A 160 12.63 18.17 1.53
C ALA A 160 12.47 17.26 2.76
N VAL A 161 11.35 16.55 2.87
CA VAL A 161 11.14 15.55 3.94
C VAL A 161 12.10 14.38 3.72
N PHE A 162 12.13 13.81 2.52
CA PHE A 162 13.08 12.74 2.21
C PHE A 162 14.54 13.18 2.25
N ALA A 163 14.85 14.43 1.92
CA ALA A 163 16.21 14.96 2.10
C ALA A 163 16.66 14.93 3.57
N ALA A 164 15.71 15.00 4.52
CA ALA A 164 16.01 14.97 5.96
C ALA A 164 15.84 13.58 6.60
N THR A 165 14.95 12.73 6.08
CA THR A 165 14.57 11.45 6.71
C THR A 165 14.88 10.21 5.85
N GLY A 166 15.32 10.40 4.61
CA GLY A 166 15.65 9.33 3.68
C GLY A 166 16.82 8.50 4.18
N VAL A 167 16.76 7.19 3.96
CA VAL A 167 17.84 6.26 4.26
C VAL A 167 18.56 5.94 2.95
N GLU A 168 19.88 6.12 2.94
CA GLU A 168 20.70 5.83 1.77
C GLU A 168 20.45 4.40 1.26
N GLY A 169 20.34 4.24 -0.06
CA GLY A 169 20.07 2.95 -0.71
C GLY A 169 18.60 2.51 -0.75
N THR A 170 17.66 3.26 -0.16
CA THR A 170 16.20 2.93 -0.22
C THR A 170 15.38 3.92 -1.05
N SER A 171 16.03 4.78 -1.83
CA SER A 171 15.36 5.78 -2.67
C SER A 171 14.45 5.14 -3.73
N ASN A 172 14.78 3.95 -4.22
CA ASN A 172 13.94 3.20 -5.14
C ASN A 172 12.68 2.60 -4.48
N LEU A 173 12.50 2.68 -3.17
CA LEU A 173 11.25 2.27 -2.52
C LEU A 173 10.32 3.45 -2.27
N ALA A 174 10.82 4.68 -2.42
CA ALA A 174 10.14 5.88 -2.02
C ALA A 174 9.36 6.53 -3.14
N PHE A 175 8.27 7.20 -2.76
CA PHE A 175 7.50 8.07 -3.63
C PHE A 175 6.72 9.10 -2.81
N SER A 176 6.29 10.18 -3.45
CA SER A 176 5.60 11.29 -2.83
C SER A 176 4.34 11.62 -3.61
N ILE A 177 3.22 11.74 -2.91
CA ILE A 177 1.95 12.22 -3.48
C ILE A 177 1.83 13.70 -3.14
N ILE A 178 1.87 14.57 -4.16
CA ILE A 178 1.86 16.02 -3.99
C ILE A 178 0.47 16.56 -4.28
N THR A 179 -0.16 17.19 -3.30
CA THR A 179 -1.45 17.88 -3.45
C THR A 179 -1.26 19.40 -3.43
N SER A 180 -2.34 20.16 -3.54
CA SER A 180 -2.30 21.63 -3.36
C SER A 180 -1.97 22.06 -1.94
N GLU A 181 -2.32 21.26 -0.94
CA GLU A 181 -2.26 21.63 0.48
C GLU A 181 -1.11 20.95 1.21
N ARG A 182 -0.71 19.75 0.78
CA ARG A 182 0.30 18.95 1.48
C ARG A 182 0.98 17.93 0.58
N THR A 183 2.04 17.35 1.10
CA THR A 183 2.74 16.21 0.49
C THR A 183 2.65 15.00 1.41
N LEU A 184 2.39 13.84 0.83
CA LEU A 184 2.43 12.55 1.52
C LEU A 184 3.64 11.76 1.02
N ASP A 185 4.69 11.72 1.85
CA ASP A 185 5.95 11.03 1.59
C ASP A 185 5.90 9.59 2.12
N LEU A 186 6.04 8.60 1.23
CA LEU A 186 5.84 7.18 1.51
C LEU A 186 7.00 6.32 1.01
N GLU A 187 7.28 5.24 1.75
CA GLU A 187 8.24 4.20 1.36
C GLU A 187 7.52 2.85 1.34
N ALA A 188 7.60 2.16 0.20
CA ALA A 188 6.95 0.88 -0.03
C ALA A 188 7.79 -0.30 0.49
N GLU A 189 7.16 -1.48 0.62
CA GLU A 189 7.87 -2.71 1.00
C GLU A 189 8.75 -3.27 -0.12
N SER A 190 8.45 -2.91 -1.37
CA SER A 190 9.22 -3.29 -2.56
C SER A 190 9.07 -2.26 -3.67
N GLU A 191 10.03 -2.25 -4.59
CA GLU A 191 10.01 -1.39 -5.77
C GLU A 191 8.79 -1.67 -6.66
N GLN A 192 8.40 -2.95 -6.79
CA GLN A 192 7.20 -3.34 -7.51
C GLN A 192 5.94 -2.70 -6.91
N VAL A 193 5.78 -2.73 -5.58
CA VAL A 193 4.61 -2.13 -4.92
C VAL A 193 4.59 -0.61 -5.11
N ARG A 194 5.76 0.06 -5.06
CA ARG A 194 5.87 1.48 -5.38
C ARG A 194 5.35 1.76 -6.80
N ASP A 195 5.82 1.00 -7.78
CA ASP A 195 5.50 1.24 -9.20
C ASP A 195 4.05 0.94 -9.52
N GLU A 196 3.50 -0.17 -9.03
CA GLU A 196 2.08 -0.51 -9.18
C GLU A 196 1.19 0.62 -8.67
N TRP A 197 1.50 1.16 -7.48
CA TRP A 197 0.75 2.28 -6.90
C TRP A 197 0.93 3.58 -7.67
N CYS A 198 2.16 3.96 -8.02
CA CYS A 198 2.41 5.19 -8.76
C CYS A 198 1.73 5.16 -10.13
N GLU A 199 1.87 4.07 -10.88
CA GLU A 199 1.25 3.93 -12.20
C GLU A 199 -0.28 3.93 -12.12
N ALA A 200 -0.87 3.24 -11.13
CA ALA A 200 -2.31 3.18 -11.00
C ALA A 200 -2.89 4.57 -10.67
N LEU A 201 -2.24 5.31 -9.77
CA LEU A 201 -2.65 6.66 -9.45
C LEU A 201 -2.41 7.64 -10.61
N GLU A 202 -1.29 7.55 -11.33
CA GLU A 202 -1.03 8.38 -12.52
C GLU A 202 -2.08 8.13 -13.63
N LYS A 203 -2.46 6.87 -13.86
CA LYS A 203 -3.55 6.52 -14.78
C LYS A 203 -4.87 7.12 -14.29
N HIS A 204 -5.17 7.05 -12.99
CA HIS A 204 -6.34 7.71 -12.42
C HIS A 204 -6.37 9.23 -12.66
N LEU A 205 -5.24 9.91 -12.51
CA LEU A 205 -5.16 11.36 -12.75
C LEU A 205 -5.36 11.70 -14.23
N LYS A 206 -4.89 10.84 -15.13
CA LYS A 206 -5.01 11.06 -16.58
C LYS A 206 -6.43 10.82 -17.10
N HIS A 207 -7.09 9.77 -16.63
CA HIS A 207 -8.41 9.35 -17.14
C HIS A 207 -9.58 9.91 -16.34
N GLY A 208 -9.30 10.58 -15.20
CA GLY A 208 -10.33 11.00 -14.25
C GLY A 208 -10.89 9.81 -13.46
N LEU A 209 -11.62 10.11 -12.39
CA LEU A 209 -12.37 9.11 -11.64
C LEU A 209 -13.64 8.74 -12.42
N ASN A 210 -13.50 7.95 -13.49
CA ASN A 210 -14.62 7.14 -13.97
C ASN A 210 -14.74 5.94 -13.04
N MET A 211 -15.23 6.19 -11.82
CA MET A 211 -15.84 5.15 -11.02
C MET A 211 -17.15 4.79 -11.71
N VAL A 212 -17.05 4.09 -12.85
CA VAL A 212 -18.12 3.19 -13.26
C VAL A 212 -18.31 2.33 -12.03
N ASP A 213 -19.50 2.36 -11.42
CA ASP A 213 -19.82 1.59 -10.24
C ASP A 213 -19.31 0.17 -10.48
N ILE A 214 -18.11 -0.10 -9.97
CA ILE A 214 -17.64 -1.44 -9.76
C ILE A 214 -18.47 -1.82 -8.56
N GLU A 215 -19.75 -2.13 -8.82
CA GLU A 215 -20.41 -3.21 -8.15
C GLU A 215 -19.37 -4.33 -8.23
N LEU A 216 -18.56 -4.43 -7.18
CA LEU A 216 -17.63 -5.50 -6.93
C LEU A 216 -18.48 -6.74 -7.06
N GLY A 217 -18.52 -7.28 -8.27
CA GLY A 217 -19.55 -8.20 -8.70
C GLY A 217 -19.54 -9.37 -7.75
N GLY A 218 -20.57 -9.40 -6.90
CA GLY A 218 -21.24 -10.53 -6.27
C GLY A 218 -20.46 -11.61 -5.54
N ASP A 219 -19.26 -12.00 -5.98
CA ASP A 219 -18.78 -13.36 -5.75
C ASP A 219 -17.55 -13.43 -4.82
N THR A 220 -16.88 -12.32 -4.53
CA THR A 220 -15.82 -12.28 -3.49
C THR A 220 -16.27 -11.71 -2.15
N ALA A 221 -17.40 -10.97 -2.11
CA ALA A 221 -18.03 -10.53 -0.86
C ALA A 221 -18.95 -11.60 -0.24
N ALA A 222 -19.43 -12.58 -1.01
CA ALA A 222 -20.36 -13.63 -0.56
C ALA A 222 -19.74 -14.71 0.36
N ALA A 223 -18.46 -14.61 0.74
CA ALA A 223 -17.82 -15.55 1.68
C ALA A 223 -17.21 -14.88 2.92
N VAL A 224 -17.47 -13.58 3.15
CA VAL A 224 -17.20 -12.99 4.47
C VAL A 224 -18.46 -13.16 5.31
N LEU A 225 -18.75 -14.42 5.66
CA LEU A 225 -19.65 -14.73 6.76
C LEU A 225 -19.25 -13.87 7.95
N SER A 226 -20.22 -13.27 8.62
CA SER A 226 -19.96 -12.47 9.81
C SER A 226 -19.16 -13.33 10.81
N PRO A 227 -18.34 -12.73 11.70
CA PRO A 227 -17.63 -13.50 12.73
C PRO A 227 -18.56 -14.44 13.51
N GLU A 228 -19.82 -14.05 13.73
CA GLU A 228 -20.85 -14.88 14.36
C GLU A 228 -21.26 -16.06 13.49
N GLU A 229 -21.49 -15.86 12.19
CA GLU A 229 -21.85 -16.94 11.26
C GLU A 229 -20.69 -17.93 11.06
N LYS A 230 -19.44 -17.45 11.04
CA LYS A 230 -18.24 -18.32 11.02
C LYS A 230 -18.17 -19.17 12.27
N MET A 231 -18.47 -18.61 13.45
CA MET A 231 -18.53 -19.39 14.69
C MET A 231 -19.70 -20.39 14.69
N ALA A 232 -20.87 -20.00 14.20
CA ALA A 232 -22.03 -20.87 14.09
C ALA A 232 -21.74 -22.08 13.17
N LYS A 233 -21.19 -21.83 11.98
CA LYS A 233 -20.81 -22.87 11.02
C LYS A 233 -19.74 -23.82 11.59
N LYS A 234 -18.74 -23.27 12.29
CA LYS A 234 -17.71 -24.08 12.97
C LYS A 234 -18.29 -24.93 14.12
N GLN A 235 -19.28 -24.42 14.85
CA GLN A 235 -20.00 -25.20 15.86
C GLN A 235 -20.84 -26.31 15.24
N GLU A 236 -21.49 -26.05 14.12
CA GLU A 236 -22.28 -27.04 13.38
C GLU A 236 -21.39 -28.17 12.84
N GLU A 237 -20.25 -27.84 12.23
CA GLU A 237 -19.27 -28.84 11.77
C GLU A 237 -18.73 -29.68 12.93
N ARG A 238 -18.46 -29.08 14.09
CA ARG A 238 -18.07 -29.81 15.30
C ARG A 238 -19.16 -30.76 15.79
N LYS A 239 -20.44 -30.32 15.80
CA LYS A 239 -21.58 -31.18 16.16
C LYS A 239 -21.73 -32.34 15.19
N LYS A 240 -21.58 -32.10 13.88
CA LYS A 240 -21.66 -33.14 12.84
C LYS A 240 -20.54 -34.17 12.98
N ALA A 241 -19.30 -33.72 13.20
CA ALA A 241 -18.16 -34.60 13.44
C ALA A 241 -18.35 -35.44 14.72
N TYR A 242 -18.84 -34.83 15.79
CA TYR A 242 -19.15 -35.54 17.05
C TYR A 242 -20.21 -36.63 16.85
N ASN A 243 -21.31 -36.31 16.15
CA ASN A 243 -22.38 -37.27 15.89
C ASN A 243 -21.90 -38.44 15.01
N ALA A 244 -21.09 -38.16 13.99
CA ALA A 244 -20.49 -39.19 13.14
C ALA A 244 -19.59 -40.15 13.96
N HIS A 245 -18.71 -39.60 14.80
CA HIS A 245 -17.84 -40.40 15.67
C HIS A 245 -18.62 -41.21 16.72
N SER A 246 -19.71 -40.64 17.26
CA SER A 246 -20.60 -41.36 18.20
C SER A 246 -21.30 -42.54 17.53
N ALA A 247 -21.79 -42.38 16.30
CA ALA A 247 -22.43 -43.46 15.54
C ALA A 247 -21.45 -44.60 15.22
N GLU A 248 -20.20 -44.26 14.88
CA GLU A 248 -19.15 -45.24 14.63
C GLU A 248 -18.78 -46.03 15.90
N ARG A 249 -18.65 -45.35 17.04
CA ARG A 249 -18.44 -46.01 18.34
C ARG A 249 -19.56 -46.99 18.70
N GLU A 250 -20.82 -46.63 18.45
CA GLU A 250 -21.95 -47.52 18.72
C GLU A 250 -21.95 -48.74 17.79
N LYS A 251 -21.57 -48.58 16.53
CA LYS A 251 -21.40 -49.70 15.58
C LYS A 251 -20.31 -50.67 16.05
N LEU A 252 -19.18 -50.16 16.51
CA LEU A 252 -18.09 -50.95 17.11
C LEU A 252 -18.54 -51.67 18.37
N ARG A 253 -19.30 -51.01 19.23
CA ARG A 253 -19.86 -51.62 20.46
C ARG A 253 -20.76 -52.80 20.13
N ARG A 254 -21.69 -52.62 19.18
CA ARG A 254 -22.59 -53.68 18.70
C ARG A 254 -21.83 -54.85 18.06
N ALA A 255 -20.81 -54.57 17.26
CA ALA A 255 -19.97 -55.61 16.66
C ALA A 255 -19.25 -56.44 17.74
N ARG A 256 -18.69 -55.79 18.77
CA ARG A 256 -18.03 -56.48 19.89
C ARG A 256 -19.00 -57.34 20.68
N THR A 257 -20.19 -56.84 21.02
CA THR A 257 -21.20 -57.63 21.74
C THR A 257 -21.67 -58.83 20.92
N SER A 258 -21.88 -58.66 19.61
CA SER A 258 -22.27 -59.78 18.73
C SER A 258 -21.18 -60.83 18.61
N SER A 259 -19.90 -60.42 18.53
CA SER A 259 -18.76 -61.35 18.51
C SER A 259 -18.62 -62.11 19.84
N GLN A 260 -18.84 -61.45 20.99
CA GLN A 260 -18.82 -62.11 22.30
C GLN A 260 -19.95 -63.14 22.44
N GLN A 261 -21.16 -62.80 21.98
CA GLN A 261 -22.29 -63.74 21.98
C GLN A 261 -21.99 -64.95 21.10
N ARG A 262 -21.47 -64.75 19.89
CA ARG A 262 -21.03 -65.86 19.01
C ARG A 262 -19.93 -66.71 19.63
N ALA A 263 -18.93 -66.11 20.27
CA ALA A 263 -17.88 -66.87 20.95
C ALA A 263 -18.46 -67.75 22.08
N SER A 264 -19.43 -67.23 22.84
CA SER A 264 -20.07 -67.97 23.93
C SER A 264 -20.94 -69.16 23.47
N THR A 265 -21.40 -69.18 22.21
CA THR A 265 -22.17 -70.31 21.67
C THR A 265 -21.29 -71.49 21.26
N TYR A 266 -19.98 -71.30 21.06
CA TYR A 266 -19.05 -72.36 20.67
C TYR A 266 -18.35 -73.04 21.86
N THR A 267 -18.51 -72.53 23.08
CA THR A 267 -17.89 -73.07 24.30
C THR A 267 -18.84 -73.94 25.14
N LYS A 268 -20.00 -74.32 24.59
CA LYS A 268 -20.94 -75.29 25.16
C LYS A 268 -20.97 -76.54 24.30
#